data_AF-A0A4Y8JVW4-F1
#
_entry.id   AF-A0A4Y8JVW4-F1
#
_cell.length_a   1.000
_cell.length_b   1.000
_cell.length_c   1.000
_cell.angle_alpha   90.00
_cell.angle_beta   90.00
_cell.angle_gamma   90.00
#
_symmetry.space_group_name_H-M   'P 1'
#
loop_
_entity.id
_entity.type
_entity.pdbx_description
1 polymer ?
#
loop_
_entity_poly.entity_id
_entity_poly.type
_entity_poly.pdbx_seq_one_letter_code
_entity_poly.pdbx_strand_id
1 'polypeptide(L)' 'MGTDSRARVIVRDGPWGFFFLLAYIGAAIYFISVSDGSFWGVILGLLQAIVWPVYVVYNALVLMGA' A
#
# COMPACT_ATOMS: atom_id res chain seq x y z
N MET A 1 9.46 -2.43 50.22
CA MET A 1 8.24 -2.24 49.41
C MET A 1 8.65 -1.42 48.19
N GLY A 2 8.57 -2.01 46.99
CA GLY A 2 9.06 -1.38 45.77
C GLY A 2 9.07 -2.38 44.62
N THR A 3 7.90 -2.87 44.23
CA THR A 3 7.74 -3.66 43.01
C THR A 3 7.66 -2.70 41.83
N ASP A 4 8.79 -2.48 41.16
CA ASP A 4 8.87 -1.77 39.87
C ASP A 4 8.12 -2.58 38.81
N SER A 5 6.81 -2.32 38.71
CA SER A 5 5.97 -2.84 37.63
C SER A 5 6.22 -2.01 36.38
N ARG A 6 7.34 -2.24 35.70
CA ARG A 6 7.58 -1.67 34.37
C ARG A 6 6.61 -2.31 33.40
N ALA A 7 5.52 -1.60 33.10
CA ALA A 7 4.58 -1.99 32.06
C ALA A 7 5.37 -2.18 30.76
N ARG A 8 5.49 -3.44 30.29
CA ARG A 8 6.05 -3.70 28.96
C ARG A 8 5.05 -3.18 27.94
N VAL A 9 5.45 -2.16 27.19
CA VAL A 9 4.73 -1.73 25.99
C VAL A 9 4.85 -2.87 24.97
N ILE A 10 3.79 -3.66 24.83
CA ILE A 10 3.69 -4.68 23.80
C ILE A 10 3.29 -3.94 22.52
N VAL A 11 4.26 -3.67 21.65
CA VAL A 11 3.99 -3.14 20.31
C VAL A 11 3.36 -4.26 19.49
N ARG A 12 2.04 -4.19 19.31
CA ARG A 12 1.30 -5.07 18.42
C ARG A 12 1.34 -4.49 17.01
N ASP A 13 2.47 -4.61 16.34
CA ASP A 13 2.53 -4.33 14.92
C ASP A 13 1.66 -5.35 14.19
N GLY A 14 0.54 -4.88 13.65
CA GLY A 14 -0.44 -5.72 12.98
C GLY A 14 0.15 -6.26 11.66
N PRO A 15 -0.04 -7.56 11.33
CA PRO A 15 0.44 -8.14 10.07
C PRO A 15 -0.01 -7.36 8.82
N TRP A 16 -1.10 -6.60 8.94
CA TRP A 16 -1.64 -5.68 7.92
C TRP A 16 -0.61 -4.74 7.31
N GLY A 17 0.34 -4.21 8.07
CA GLY A 17 1.36 -3.29 7.53
C GLY A 17 2.21 -3.93 6.43
N PHE A 18 2.55 -5.21 6.60
CA PHE A 18 3.30 -5.98 5.60
C PHE A 18 2.48 -6.20 4.32
N PHE A 19 1.18 -6.48 4.44
CA PHE A 19 0.30 -6.64 3.29
C PHE A 19 0.13 -5.33 2.51
N PHE A 20 0.00 -4.19 3.19
CA PHE A 20 -0.05 -2.89 2.51
C PHE A 20 1.26 -2.56 1.79
N LEU A 21 2.41 -2.89 2.39
CA LEU A 21 3.72 -2.74 1.73
C LEU A 21 3.78 -3.61 0.46
N LEU A 22 3.40 -4.88 0.56
CA LEU A 22 3.43 -5.79 -0.57
C LEU A 22 2.47 -5.36 -1.69
N ALA A 23 1.28 -4.87 -1.34
CA ALA A 23 0.31 -4.34 -2.28
C ALA A 23 0.83 -3.09 -3.01
N TYR A 24 1.50 -2.20 -2.28
CA TYR A 24 2.16 -1.03 -2.87
C TYR A 24 3.29 -1.43 -3.84
N ILE A 25 4.12 -2.39 -3.46
CA ILE A 25 5.18 -2.92 -4.33
C ILE A 25 4.57 -3.53 -5.59
N GLY A 26 3.51 -4.33 -5.47
CA GLY A 26 2.80 -4.91 -6.61
C GLY A 26 2.24 -3.84 -7.56
N ALA A 27 1.61 -2.79 -7.01
CA ALA A 27 1.13 -1.66 -7.80
C ALA A 27 2.27 -0.93 -8.52
N ALA A 28 3.39 -0.68 -7.83
CA ALA A 28 4.56 -0.04 -8.41
C ALA A 28 5.13 -0.84 -9.59
N ILE A 29 5.30 -2.16 -9.42
CA ILE A 29 5.77 -3.04 -10.51
C ILE A 29 4.80 -3.00 -11.70
N TYR A 30 3.49 -3.12 -11.45
CA TYR A 30 2.48 -3.10 -12.50
C TYR A 30 2.52 -1.81 -13.32
N PHE A 31 2.43 -0.64 -12.67
CA PHE A 31 2.40 0.64 -13.37
C PHE A 31 3.73 1.00 -14.03
N ILE A 32 4.87 0.58 -13.47
CA ILE A 32 6.17 0.73 -14.13
C ILE A 32 6.26 -0.18 -15.37
N SER A 33 5.79 -1.43 -15.29
CA SER A 33 5.82 -2.36 -16.43
C SER A 33 4.90 -1.96 -17.58
N VAL A 34 3.79 -1.27 -17.27
CA VAL A 34 2.86 -0.68 -18.25
C VAL A 34 3.42 0.59 -18.88
N SER A 35 4.36 1.26 -18.23
CA SER A 35 4.94 2.50 -18.75
C SER A 35 5.89 2.20 -19.90
N ASP A 36 5.88 3.04 -20.96
CA ASP A 36 6.63 2.90 -22.22
C ASP A 36 8.18 2.93 -22.08
N GLY A 37 8.74 2.69 -20.90
CA GLY A 37 10.18 2.72 -20.63
C GLY A 37 10.79 4.11 -20.61
N SER A 38 9.99 5.17 -20.80
CA SER A 38 10.45 6.56 -20.71
C SER A 38 10.62 7.00 -19.24
N PHE A 39 11.59 7.88 -18.99
CA PHE A 39 11.85 8.42 -17.64
C PHE A 39 10.60 9.06 -17.00
N TRP A 40 9.83 9.82 -17.78
CA TRP A 40 8.56 10.40 -17.33
C TRP A 40 7.47 9.35 -17.13
N GLY A 41 7.45 8.28 -17.94
CA GLY A 41 6.56 7.15 -17.75
C GLY A 41 6.76 6.48 -16.39
N VAL A 42 8.01 6.27 -15.98
CA VAL A 42 8.32 5.71 -14.65
C VAL A 42 7.83 6.62 -13.51
N ILE A 43 8.02 7.94 -13.62
CA ILE A 43 7.53 8.92 -12.62
C ILE A 43 5.99 8.88 -12.54
N LEU A 44 5.32 8.86 -13.68
CA LEU A 44 3.86 8.75 -13.75
C LEU A 44 3.38 7.41 -13.19
N GLY A 45 4.08 6.31 -13.47
CA GLY A 45 3.78 4.99 -12.94
C GLY A 45 3.90 4.92 -11.42
N LEU A 46 4.92 5.55 -10.82
CA LEU A 46 5.06 5.69 -9.37
C LEU A 46 3.93 6.52 -8.75
N LEU A 47 3.55 7.63 -9.39
CA LEU A 47 2.42 8.44 -8.94
C LEU A 47 1.11 7.63 -8.98
N GLN A 48 0.90 6.89 -10.07
CA GLN A 48 -0.27 6.03 -10.24
C GLN A 48 -0.29 4.87 -9.23
N ALA A 49 0.89 4.35 -8.87
CA ALA A 49 1.07 3.36 -7.82
C ALA A 49 0.80 3.90 -6.40
N ILE A 50 0.71 5.21 -6.18
CA ILE A 50 0.20 5.78 -4.91
C ILE A 50 -1.33 5.85 -4.95
N VAL A 51 -1.90 6.17 -6.12
CA VAL A 51 -3.36 6.31 -6.34
C VAL A 51 -4.06 4.95 -6.51
N TRP A 52 -3.30 3.85 -6.56
CA TRP A 52 -3.83 2.48 -6.71
C TRP A 52 -5.06 2.12 -5.84
N PRO A 53 -5.17 2.52 -4.55
CA PRO A 53 -6.31 2.13 -3.73
C PRO A 53 -7.60 2.80 -4.22
N VAL A 54 -7.51 4.01 -4.80
CA VAL A 54 -8.65 4.72 -5.38
C VAL A 54 -9.19 3.95 -6.59
N TYR A 55 -8.30 3.45 -7.46
CA TYR A 55 -8.71 2.62 -8.58
C TYR A 55 -9.36 1.31 -8.10
N VAL A 56 -8.83 0.67 -7.06
CA VAL A 56 -9.41 -0.56 -6.50
C VAL A 56 -10.80 -0.30 -5.93
N VAL A 57 -10.99 0.76 -5.15
CA VAL A 57 -12.30 1.12 -4.59
C VAL A 57 -13.28 1.49 -5.68
N TYR A 58 -12.87 2.31 -6.66
CA TYR A 58 -13.71 2.68 -7.80
C TYR A 58 -14.19 1.46 -8.58
N ASN A 59 -13.27 0.57 -8.97
CA ASN A 59 -13.63 -0.64 -9.72
C ASN A 59 -14.48 -1.61 -8.87
N ALA A 60 -14.23 -1.70 -7.56
CA ALA A 60 -15.06 -2.50 -6.66
C ALA A 60 -16.50 -1.98 -6.60
N LEU A 61 -16.69 -0.66 -6.49
CA LEU A 61 -18.01 -0.04 -6.48
C LEU A 61 -18.73 -0.25 -7.83
N VAL A 62 -18.04 -0.06 -8.94
CA VAL A 62 -18.58 -0.33 -10.28
C VAL A 62 -18.98 -1.81 -10.42
N LEU A 63 -18.15 -2.75 -9.96
CA LEU A 63 -18.46 -4.18 -9.98
C LEU A 63 -19.70 -4.53 -9.13
N MET A 64 -19.92 -3.79 -8.04
CA MET A 64 -21.10 -3.92 -7.18
C MET A 64 -22.35 -3.24 -7.76
N GLY A 65 -22.25 -2.60 -8.93
CA GLY A 65 -23.38 -2.00 -9.65
C GLY A 65 -23.77 -0.60 -9.18
N ALA A 66 -22.83 0.16 -8.60
CA ALA A 66 -23.02 1.57 -8.26
C ALA A 66 -23.12 2.48 -9.49
#